data_AF-A0A838SCG1-F1
#
_entry.id   AF-A0A838SCG1-F1
#
_cell.length_a   1.000
_cell.length_b   1.000
_cell.length_c   1.000
_cell.angle_alpha   90.00
_cell.angle_beta   90.00
_cell.angle_gamma   90.00
#
_symmetry.space_group_name_H-M   'P 1'
#
loop_
_entity.id
_entity.type
_entity.pdbx_description
1 polymer ?
#
loop_
_entity_poly.entity_id
_entity_poly.type
_entity_poly.pdbx_seq_one_letter_code
_entity_poly.pdbx_strand_id
1 'polypeptide(L)'
;MQPGQNHRVVLANQVGGTVVADAIKLTAAGSSTPRTATWSLPVTTTGTYNVYVRWTADATNATNATYTVHYAGGTTVVPMNQTTNGGQWNLLGTFTLNPALNPLVELSDQANGRVVADAVMVVPSGVSTDHVTYTPTLTTSGTVDIYAKWTESATRAQAVTYTVQHAGGSTDILVNQQQPSAGWFRLGAFSMAPGQNHHVEVSGALEGVTVADAVRFVSAGVSAPGITYVHTDHLGSPQKMTDATKAIVWDAVYTPFGQVHSITGTATNNQRFPGQYADQETGYNYNYFRDYDPTTGRYVQSDPIGLWGGLNSYGYVLQNPFKWIDPFGLAIGDYPPPPPGYNPGTWQTGQWDDGNWVLTDPAGNSWTIHPEDAGHWRHWDKQDPNGKKEGREPSNSKKRKPNQKKKTQKDQCETDPSEDAPPWEPSMGFQEFRFNIPPLSPAPGGIPGLAGFPPIRVPWPIFIP
;
A
#
# COMPACT_ATOMS: atom_id res chain seq x y z
N MET A 1 22.35 -7.29 59.47
CA MET A 1 21.99 -8.69 59.76
C MET A 1 23.15 -9.30 60.52
N GLN A 2 22.92 -9.83 61.73
CA GLN A 2 23.97 -10.50 62.51
C GLN A 2 24.17 -11.93 61.99
N PRO A 3 25.41 -12.41 61.83
CA PRO A 3 25.69 -13.81 61.48
C PRO A 3 25.08 -14.77 62.49
N GLY A 4 24.51 -15.89 62.02
CA GLY A 4 23.96 -16.95 62.89
C GLY A 4 22.52 -16.74 63.37
N GLN A 5 21.81 -15.71 62.90
CA GLN A 5 20.38 -15.52 63.17
C GLN A 5 19.53 -15.74 61.92
N ASN A 6 18.32 -16.27 62.12
CA ASN A 6 17.34 -16.42 61.05
C ASN A 6 16.74 -15.06 60.69
N HIS A 7 16.96 -14.63 59.44
CA HIS A 7 16.33 -13.44 58.86
C HIS A 7 15.30 -13.89 57.82
N ARG A 8 14.12 -13.25 57.78
CA ARG A 8 13.06 -13.56 56.81
C ARG A 8 12.60 -12.28 56.13
N VAL A 9 12.49 -12.30 54.81
CA VAL A 9 11.84 -11.26 54.01
C VAL A 9 10.42 -11.71 53.69
N VAL A 10 9.43 -10.88 53.99
CA VAL A 10 8.01 -11.15 53.68
C VAL A 10 7.53 -10.05 52.74
N LEU A 11 7.14 -10.45 51.53
CA LEU A 11 6.40 -9.58 50.61
C LEU A 11 4.90 -9.79 50.89
N ALA A 12 4.19 -8.73 51.24
CA ALA A 12 2.76 -8.79 51.53
C ALA A 12 2.02 -7.69 50.78
N ASN A 13 0.91 -8.06 50.16
CA ASN A 13 -0.03 -7.14 49.53
C ASN A 13 -0.87 -6.46 50.62
N GLN A 14 -0.91 -5.13 50.66
CA GLN A 14 -1.74 -4.40 51.62
C GLN A 14 -3.14 -4.06 51.09
N VAL A 15 -3.38 -4.14 49.77
CA VAL A 15 -4.66 -3.76 49.15
C VAL A 15 -4.90 -4.57 47.86
N GLY A 16 -5.39 -5.81 47.97
CA GLY A 16 -6.12 -6.52 46.90
C GLY A 16 -5.42 -6.83 45.55
N GLY A 17 -4.17 -6.45 45.29
CA GLY A 17 -3.43 -6.77 44.07
C GLY A 17 -2.56 -8.03 44.07
N THR A 18 -2.05 -8.43 42.91
CA THR A 18 -1.04 -9.49 42.75
C THR A 18 0.36 -8.92 42.95
N VAL A 19 1.18 -9.56 43.80
CA VAL A 19 2.61 -9.22 43.96
C VAL A 19 3.43 -10.22 43.15
N VAL A 20 4.14 -9.74 42.13
CA VAL A 20 5.07 -10.53 41.31
C VAL A 20 6.47 -9.96 41.50
N ALA A 21 7.45 -10.82 41.80
CA ALA A 21 8.86 -10.46 41.88
C ALA A 21 9.67 -11.49 41.08
N ASP A 22 10.52 -11.01 40.17
CA ASP A 22 11.34 -11.84 39.29
C ASP A 22 12.60 -12.36 40.01
N ALA A 23 13.20 -11.55 40.90
CA ALA A 23 14.22 -11.98 41.86
C ALA A 23 14.32 -11.05 43.09
N ILE A 24 14.62 -11.61 44.27
CA ILE A 24 14.98 -10.86 45.49
C ILE A 24 16.47 -11.06 45.76
N LYS A 25 17.26 -9.97 45.82
CA LYS A 25 18.69 -10.02 46.17
C LYS A 25 18.96 -9.22 47.44
N LEU A 26 19.53 -9.88 48.45
CA LEU A 26 20.09 -9.25 49.64
C LEU A 26 21.59 -9.02 49.43
N THR A 27 22.11 -7.84 49.79
CA THR A 27 23.55 -7.56 49.68
C THR A 27 24.09 -6.95 50.97
N ALA A 28 25.24 -7.44 51.43
CA ALA A 28 26.00 -6.80 52.50
C ALA A 28 26.71 -5.55 51.95
N ALA A 29 26.67 -4.44 52.71
CA ALA A 29 27.41 -3.23 52.35
C ALA A 29 28.92 -3.42 52.59
N GLY A 30 29.77 -3.15 51.58
CA GLY A 30 31.22 -3.01 51.74
C GLY A 30 32.15 -4.07 51.14
N SER A 31 31.70 -4.97 50.27
CA SER A 31 32.63 -5.93 49.60
C SER A 31 33.46 -5.26 48.49
N SER A 32 34.77 -5.48 48.46
CA SER A 32 35.72 -5.03 47.43
C SER A 32 35.85 -6.00 46.24
N THR A 33 35.10 -7.09 46.25
CA THR A 33 35.04 -8.01 45.11
C THR A 33 34.20 -7.39 43.99
N PRO A 34 34.67 -7.45 42.72
CA PRO A 34 33.84 -7.10 41.56
C PRO A 34 32.48 -7.78 41.69
N ARG A 35 31.39 -7.06 41.44
CA ARG A 35 30.08 -7.69 41.35
C ARG A 35 29.97 -8.24 39.94
N THR A 36 29.56 -9.50 39.85
CA THR A 36 29.41 -10.17 38.58
C THR A 36 27.96 -10.59 38.36
N ALA A 37 27.57 -10.59 37.09
CA ALA A 37 26.42 -11.33 36.60
C ALA A 37 26.94 -12.56 35.85
N THR A 38 26.32 -13.72 36.07
CA THR A 38 26.80 -14.99 35.53
C THR A 38 25.66 -15.72 34.84
N TRP A 39 25.91 -16.21 33.62
CA TRP A 39 24.98 -17.01 32.85
C TRP A 39 25.62 -18.36 32.53
N SER A 40 24.98 -19.44 32.99
CA SER A 40 25.32 -20.78 32.51
C SER A 40 24.86 -20.95 31.06
N LEU A 41 25.71 -21.48 30.19
CA LEU A 41 25.38 -21.64 28.78
C LEU A 41 24.60 -22.94 28.55
N PRO A 42 23.37 -22.89 28.00
CA PRO A 42 22.50 -24.05 27.87
C PRO A 42 22.87 -24.92 26.65
N VAL A 43 24.12 -25.35 26.55
CA VAL A 43 24.57 -26.29 25.50
C VAL A 43 24.26 -27.72 25.90
N THR A 44 23.84 -28.55 24.94
CA THR A 44 23.49 -29.96 25.17
C THR A 44 24.45 -30.94 24.52
N THR A 45 25.28 -30.47 23.58
CA THR A 45 26.30 -31.25 22.88
C THR A 45 27.63 -30.51 22.91
N THR A 46 28.73 -31.26 22.84
CA THR A 46 30.06 -30.66 22.66
C THR A 46 30.19 -30.21 21.21
N GLY A 47 30.60 -28.97 20.99
CA GLY A 47 30.71 -28.40 19.64
C GLY A 47 31.23 -26.98 19.64
N THR A 48 31.29 -26.38 18.46
CA THR A 48 31.66 -24.97 18.27
C THR A 48 30.40 -24.11 18.27
N TYR A 49 30.40 -23.02 19.03
CA TYR A 49 29.25 -22.13 19.19
C TYR A 49 29.68 -20.67 19.10
N ASN A 50 28.84 -19.85 18.47
CA ASN A 50 28.90 -18.41 18.59
C ASN A 50 28.20 -17.98 19.88
N VAL A 51 28.88 -17.17 20.69
CA VAL A 51 28.35 -16.65 21.96
C VAL A 51 28.02 -15.18 21.79
N TYR A 52 26.75 -14.83 21.98
CA TYR A 52 26.22 -13.48 21.84
C TYR A 52 25.75 -12.93 23.18
N VAL A 53 25.78 -11.60 23.29
CA VAL A 53 25.26 -10.84 24.43
C VAL A 53 24.32 -9.73 23.95
N ARG A 54 23.35 -9.37 24.77
CA ARG A 54 22.46 -8.24 24.55
C ARG A 54 22.54 -7.29 25.74
N TRP A 55 22.30 -6.00 25.47
CA TRP A 55 22.16 -4.96 26.48
C TRP A 55 21.24 -3.84 25.99
N THR A 56 20.73 -3.02 26.91
CA THR A 56 20.08 -1.75 26.57
C THR A 56 21.14 -0.65 26.51
N ALA A 57 21.27 0.02 25.37
CA ALA A 57 22.26 1.10 25.21
C ALA A 57 21.80 2.40 25.85
N ASP A 58 22.73 3.08 26.52
CA ASP A 58 22.54 4.39 27.13
C ASP A 58 23.89 5.13 27.13
N ALA A 59 23.88 6.45 26.97
CA ALA A 59 25.10 7.26 26.92
C ALA A 59 25.92 7.21 28.24
N THR A 60 25.29 6.83 29.35
CA THR A 60 25.93 6.68 30.67
C THR A 60 26.49 5.27 30.92
N ASN A 61 26.25 4.33 30.00
CA ASN A 61 26.78 2.97 30.14
C ASN A 61 28.30 2.93 29.91
N ALA A 62 28.93 1.87 30.40
CA ALA A 62 30.35 1.65 30.23
C ALA A 62 30.74 1.41 28.76
N THR A 63 31.86 1.98 28.33
CA THR A 63 32.43 1.72 27.00
C THR A 63 33.37 0.50 26.99
N ASN A 64 33.64 -0.09 28.15
CA ASN A 64 34.57 -1.21 28.34
C ASN A 64 34.01 -2.28 29.30
N ALA A 65 32.71 -2.53 29.29
CA ALA A 65 32.10 -3.58 30.09
C ALA A 65 32.70 -4.94 29.71
N THR A 66 33.30 -5.66 30.67
CA THR A 66 34.09 -6.86 30.41
C THR A 66 33.29 -8.13 30.61
N TYR A 67 33.14 -8.89 29.53
CA TYR A 67 32.59 -10.24 29.53
C TYR A 67 33.70 -11.29 29.54
N THR A 68 33.65 -12.25 30.45
CA THR A 68 34.56 -13.40 30.49
C THR A 68 33.80 -14.65 30.06
N VAL A 69 34.22 -15.28 28.97
CA VAL A 69 33.69 -16.57 28.51
C VAL A 69 34.56 -17.68 29.07
N HIS A 70 33.97 -18.60 29.84
CA HIS A 70 34.63 -19.78 30.39
C HIS A 70 34.23 -21.01 29.56
N TYR A 71 35.21 -21.67 28.94
CA TYR A 71 35.00 -22.79 28.03
C TYR A 71 36.13 -23.82 28.14
N ALA A 72 36.05 -24.92 27.38
CA ALA A 72 36.99 -26.04 27.49
C ALA A 72 38.46 -25.64 27.26
N GLY A 73 38.70 -24.63 26.43
CA GLY A 73 40.02 -24.11 26.08
C GLY A 73 40.57 -23.06 27.05
N GLY A 74 39.84 -22.72 28.13
CA GLY A 74 40.24 -21.72 29.11
C GLY A 74 39.22 -20.60 29.26
N THR A 75 39.71 -19.39 29.52
CA THR A 75 38.89 -18.19 29.66
C THR A 75 39.30 -17.13 28.64
N THR A 76 38.32 -16.45 28.06
CA THR A 76 38.54 -15.32 27.14
C THR A 76 37.79 -14.11 27.66
N VAL A 77 38.49 -12.98 27.81
CA VAL A 77 37.93 -11.71 28.24
C VAL A 77 37.66 -10.83 27.02
N VAL A 78 36.44 -10.33 26.90
CA VAL A 78 35.96 -9.53 25.76
C VAL A 78 35.36 -8.22 26.28
N PRO A 79 36.04 -7.08 26.08
CA PRO A 79 35.48 -5.78 26.43
C PRO A 79 34.43 -5.34 25.39
N MET A 80 33.30 -4.83 25.85
CA MET A 80 32.20 -4.35 25.02
C MET A 80 31.81 -2.91 25.35
N ASN A 81 31.49 -2.14 24.30
CA ASN A 81 30.95 -0.80 24.43
C ASN A 81 29.43 -0.82 24.52
N GLN A 82 28.88 -0.60 25.71
CA GLN A 82 27.44 -0.64 25.96
C GLN A 82 26.72 0.69 25.72
N THR A 83 27.40 1.70 25.16
CA THR A 83 26.77 2.98 24.76
C THR A 83 26.12 2.91 23.38
N THR A 84 26.44 1.89 22.58
CA THR A 84 25.99 1.69 21.20
C THR A 84 25.44 0.26 21.01
N ASN A 85 24.83 -0.04 19.85
CA ASN A 85 24.34 -1.37 19.47
C ASN A 85 23.40 -2.07 20.49
N GLY A 86 22.72 -1.28 21.31
CA GLY A 86 21.76 -1.78 22.29
C GLY A 86 20.50 -2.32 21.62
N GLY A 87 19.85 -3.28 22.27
CA GLY A 87 18.66 -3.95 21.75
C GLY A 87 18.95 -4.99 20.67
N GLN A 88 20.20 -5.18 20.24
CA GLN A 88 20.63 -6.21 19.28
C GLN A 88 21.57 -7.23 19.93
N TRP A 89 21.72 -8.40 19.31
CA TRP A 89 22.68 -9.43 19.72
C TRP A 89 24.08 -9.07 19.21
N ASN A 90 25.05 -8.96 20.12
CA ASN A 90 26.43 -8.61 19.82
C ASN A 90 27.33 -9.82 20.08
N LEU A 91 28.18 -10.19 19.13
CA LEU A 91 29.03 -11.38 19.19
C LEU A 91 30.22 -11.16 20.14
N LEU A 92 30.37 -12.03 21.15
CA LEU A 92 31.60 -12.11 21.96
C LEU A 92 32.70 -12.89 21.22
N GLY A 93 32.32 -13.93 20.49
CA GLY A 93 33.23 -14.75 19.71
C GLY A 93 32.70 -16.17 19.48
N THR A 94 33.54 -16.99 18.87
CA THR A 94 33.27 -18.39 18.57
C THR A 94 34.11 -19.28 19.48
N PHE A 95 33.46 -20.20 20.20
CA PHE A 95 34.08 -21.01 21.25
C PHE A 95 33.67 -22.47 21.14
N THR A 96 34.61 -23.39 21.46
CA THR A 96 34.28 -24.80 21.64
C THR A 96 33.72 -25.01 23.05
N LEU A 97 32.43 -25.28 23.14
CA LEU A 97 31.70 -25.48 24.39
C LEU A 97 31.47 -26.98 24.63
N ASN A 98 31.67 -27.42 25.88
CA ASN A 98 31.44 -28.79 26.31
C ASN A 98 30.51 -28.77 27.53
N PRO A 99 29.28 -29.31 27.45
CA PRO A 99 28.32 -29.28 28.57
C PRO A 99 28.87 -29.92 29.85
N ALA A 100 29.76 -30.92 29.76
CA ALA A 100 30.35 -31.57 30.93
C ALA A 100 31.27 -30.65 31.74
N LEU A 101 31.69 -29.50 31.18
CA LEU A 101 32.55 -28.52 31.82
C LEU A 101 31.79 -27.28 32.34
N ASN A 102 30.44 -27.29 32.28
CA ASN A 102 29.58 -26.20 32.74
C ASN A 102 30.02 -24.81 32.22
N PRO A 103 30.08 -24.60 30.90
CA PRO A 103 30.54 -23.34 30.32
C PRO A 103 29.62 -22.20 30.74
N LEU A 104 30.21 -21.03 31.00
CA LEU A 104 29.50 -19.85 31.48
C LEU A 104 30.05 -18.56 30.88
N VAL A 105 29.23 -17.51 30.92
CA VAL A 105 29.65 -16.13 30.68
C VAL A 105 29.52 -15.36 31.99
N GLU A 106 30.54 -14.57 32.31
CA GLU A 106 30.56 -13.66 33.45
C GLU A 106 30.67 -12.22 32.95
N LEU A 107 29.87 -11.29 33.48
CA LEU A 107 30.00 -9.85 33.24
C LEU A 107 30.39 -9.15 34.54
N SER A 108 31.48 -8.41 34.52
CA SER A 108 31.96 -7.64 35.68
C SER A 108 31.42 -6.21 35.70
N ASP A 109 31.10 -5.70 36.89
CA ASP A 109 30.78 -4.28 37.10
C ASP A 109 32.01 -3.36 37.17
N GLN A 110 33.23 -3.93 37.08
CA GLN A 110 34.48 -3.16 37.01
C GLN A 110 34.70 -2.56 35.62
N ALA A 111 34.02 -1.46 35.36
CA ALA A 111 34.11 -0.73 34.11
C ALA A 111 34.14 0.78 34.34
N ASN A 112 34.34 1.56 33.27
CA ASN A 112 34.43 3.02 33.32
C ASN A 112 33.08 3.74 33.43
N GLY A 113 31.98 3.01 33.59
CA GLY A 113 30.61 3.53 33.62
C GLY A 113 29.62 2.50 34.13
N ARG A 114 28.32 2.76 33.94
CA ARG A 114 27.26 1.82 34.33
C ARG A 114 27.32 0.55 33.47
N VAL A 115 27.44 -0.61 34.10
CA VAL A 115 27.36 -1.91 33.40
C VAL A 115 25.92 -2.42 33.40
N VAL A 116 25.44 -2.82 32.23
CA VAL A 116 24.09 -3.35 32.02
C VAL A 116 24.19 -4.83 31.65
N ALA A 117 23.56 -5.66 32.47
CA ALA A 117 23.37 -7.08 32.21
C ALA A 117 21.94 -7.28 31.68
N ASP A 118 21.78 -7.94 30.53
CA ASP A 118 20.48 -8.34 30.00
C ASP A 118 20.49 -9.84 29.68
N ALA A 119 20.97 -10.25 28.49
CA ALA A 119 20.87 -11.64 28.07
C ALA A 119 22.15 -12.15 27.37
N VAL A 120 22.32 -13.48 27.43
CA VAL A 120 23.35 -14.25 26.71
C VAL A 120 22.66 -15.29 25.84
N MET A 121 23.15 -15.48 24.62
CA MET A 121 22.65 -16.48 23.69
C MET A 121 23.82 -17.28 23.11
N VAL A 122 23.59 -18.57 22.90
CA VAL A 122 24.55 -19.48 22.27
C VAL A 122 23.92 -20.11 21.04
N VAL A 123 24.66 -20.10 19.93
CA VAL A 123 24.20 -20.62 18.64
C VAL A 123 25.27 -21.56 18.11
N PRO A 124 24.96 -22.81 17.72
CA PRO A 124 25.94 -23.67 17.07
C PRO A 124 26.57 -22.96 15.87
N SER A 125 27.89 -23.07 15.73
CA SER A 125 28.66 -22.42 14.67
C SER A 125 29.15 -23.45 13.66
N GLY A 126 28.77 -23.25 12.40
CA GLY A 126 29.16 -24.05 11.25
C GLY A 126 28.46 -23.50 10.00
N VAL A 127 28.87 -23.95 8.81
CA VAL A 127 28.27 -23.47 7.56
C VAL A 127 27.11 -24.38 7.21
N SER A 128 25.87 -23.92 7.44
CA SER A 128 24.73 -24.46 6.70
C SER A 128 24.82 -23.93 5.27
N THR A 129 24.68 -24.80 4.27
CA THR A 129 24.62 -24.38 2.86
C THR A 129 23.20 -24.01 2.43
N ASP A 130 22.20 -24.39 3.23
CA ASP A 130 20.80 -24.15 2.92
C ASP A 130 20.46 -22.68 3.21
N HIS A 131 19.98 -21.96 2.20
CA HIS A 131 19.57 -20.58 2.32
C HIS A 131 18.44 -20.25 1.34
N VAL A 132 17.67 -19.21 1.67
CA VAL A 132 16.67 -18.61 0.79
C VAL A 132 16.95 -17.13 0.66
N THR A 133 16.95 -16.61 -0.56
CA THR A 133 17.22 -15.20 -0.86
C THR A 133 15.96 -14.48 -1.32
N TYR A 134 15.68 -13.33 -0.71
CA TYR A 134 14.62 -12.41 -1.08
C TYR A 134 15.23 -11.12 -1.64
N THR A 135 14.99 -10.84 -2.92
CA THR A 135 15.55 -9.68 -3.62
C THR A 135 14.45 -8.65 -3.92
N PRO A 136 14.54 -7.40 -3.43
CA PRO A 136 13.58 -6.35 -3.76
C PRO A 136 13.81 -5.79 -5.17
N THR A 137 12.73 -5.34 -5.80
CA THR A 137 12.81 -4.44 -6.96
C THR A 137 12.65 -3.01 -6.47
N LEU A 138 13.73 -2.22 -6.54
CA LEU A 138 13.75 -0.82 -6.10
C LEU A 138 13.71 0.11 -7.31
N THR A 139 12.82 1.10 -7.28
CA THR A 139 12.71 2.15 -8.32
C THR A 139 13.38 3.45 -7.91
N THR A 140 13.65 3.63 -6.61
CA THR A 140 14.28 4.83 -6.04
C THR A 140 15.31 4.42 -4.98
N SER A 141 16.34 5.25 -4.80
CA SER A 141 17.28 5.11 -3.69
C SER A 141 16.68 5.68 -2.41
N GLY A 142 16.89 5.02 -1.28
CA GLY A 142 16.38 5.49 0.00
C GLY A 142 16.60 4.51 1.14
N THR A 143 16.05 4.86 2.30
CA THR A 143 15.98 3.96 3.44
C THR A 143 14.78 3.02 3.26
N VAL A 144 14.99 1.73 3.47
CA VAL A 144 13.98 0.68 3.35
C VAL A 144 13.84 -0.02 4.70
N ASP A 145 12.63 0.04 5.27
CA ASP A 145 12.23 -0.79 6.40
C ASP A 145 11.97 -2.22 5.92
N ILE A 146 12.64 -3.17 6.55
CA ILE A 146 12.56 -4.60 6.20
C ILE A 146 11.84 -5.33 7.32
N TYR A 147 10.87 -6.14 6.92
CA TYR A 147 10.10 -7.00 7.81
C TYR A 147 10.17 -8.46 7.35
N ALA A 148 10.10 -9.39 8.29
CA ALA A 148 10.01 -10.82 8.04
C ALA A 148 8.77 -11.42 8.72
N LYS A 149 8.26 -12.49 8.13
CA LYS A 149 7.17 -13.31 8.66
C LYS A 149 7.58 -14.78 8.65
N TRP A 150 7.08 -15.52 9.63
CA TRP A 150 7.24 -16.96 9.76
C TRP A 150 6.11 -17.53 10.63
N THR A 151 5.92 -18.85 10.53
CA THR A 151 5.00 -19.61 11.38
C THR A 151 5.76 -20.19 12.58
N GLU A 152 5.36 -19.79 13.77
CA GLU A 152 5.97 -20.26 15.01
C GLU A 152 5.70 -21.74 15.30
N SER A 153 6.66 -22.39 15.95
CA SER A 153 6.49 -23.72 16.54
C SER A 153 7.63 -23.98 17.53
N ALA A 154 7.37 -24.81 18.54
CA ALA A 154 8.38 -25.23 19.52
C ALA A 154 9.55 -26.01 18.89
N THR A 155 9.38 -26.56 17.69
CA THR A 155 10.45 -27.25 16.94
C THR A 155 11.28 -26.32 16.06
N ARG A 156 10.95 -25.01 16.00
CA ARG A 156 11.71 -24.04 15.22
C ARG A 156 13.06 -23.73 15.85
N ALA A 157 13.97 -23.28 15.00
CA ALA A 157 15.25 -22.73 15.42
C ALA A 157 15.05 -21.45 16.26
N GLN A 158 15.89 -21.28 17.29
CA GLN A 158 15.85 -20.10 18.16
C GLN A 158 16.76 -18.98 17.69
N ALA A 159 17.67 -19.26 16.75
CA ALA A 159 18.62 -18.30 16.21
C ALA A 159 18.80 -18.48 14.70
N VAL A 160 17.74 -18.21 13.94
CA VAL A 160 17.81 -18.14 12.48
C VAL A 160 18.53 -16.85 12.08
N THR A 161 19.51 -16.96 11.18
CA THR A 161 20.26 -15.79 10.69
C THR A 161 19.56 -15.20 9.47
N TYR A 162 19.19 -13.93 9.58
CA TYR A 162 18.73 -13.09 8.48
C TYR A 162 19.85 -12.12 8.12
N THR A 163 20.48 -12.35 6.98
CA THR A 163 21.58 -11.55 6.46
C THR A 163 21.02 -10.51 5.50
N VAL A 164 21.06 -9.23 5.89
CA VAL A 164 20.60 -8.12 5.06
C VAL A 164 21.78 -7.55 4.30
N GLN A 165 21.78 -7.69 2.99
CA GLN A 165 22.73 -7.02 2.11
C GLN A 165 22.20 -5.63 1.73
N HIS A 166 22.87 -4.58 2.18
CA HIS A 166 22.49 -3.18 2.00
C HIS A 166 23.66 -2.34 1.45
N ALA A 167 23.45 -1.05 1.17
CA ALA A 167 24.47 -0.19 0.55
C ALA A 167 25.73 0.01 1.42
N GLY A 168 25.62 -0.24 2.74
CA GLY A 168 26.71 -0.12 3.71
C GLY A 168 27.45 -1.43 3.99
N GLY A 169 27.10 -2.52 3.31
CA GLY A 169 27.65 -3.86 3.55
C GLY A 169 26.57 -4.89 3.88
N SER A 170 26.91 -5.84 4.74
CA SER A 170 25.99 -6.86 5.22
C SER A 170 25.75 -6.71 6.72
N THR A 171 24.52 -6.97 7.17
CA THR A 171 24.14 -7.01 8.58
C THR A 171 23.40 -8.31 8.89
N ASP A 172 23.90 -9.07 9.88
CA ASP A 172 23.27 -10.30 10.35
C ASP A 172 22.31 -10.02 11.51
N ILE A 173 21.13 -10.61 11.45
CA ILE A 173 20.08 -10.46 12.47
C ILE A 173 19.61 -11.85 12.89
N LEU A 174 19.74 -12.15 14.18
CA LEU A 174 19.31 -13.42 14.75
C LEU A 174 17.86 -13.34 15.23
N VAL A 175 17.04 -14.26 14.74
CA VAL A 175 15.59 -14.32 15.00
C VAL A 175 15.21 -15.65 15.64
N ASN A 176 14.44 -15.56 16.72
CA ASN A 176 13.83 -16.71 17.37
C ASN A 176 12.48 -17.05 16.72
N GLN A 177 12.47 -18.08 15.88
CA GLN A 177 11.27 -18.52 15.18
C GLN A 177 10.32 -19.37 16.02
N GLN A 178 10.68 -19.69 17.28
CA GLN A 178 9.72 -20.29 18.22
C GLN A 178 8.71 -19.27 18.74
N GLN A 179 9.04 -17.98 18.64
CA GLN A 179 8.13 -16.89 18.97
C GLN A 179 7.39 -16.45 17.70
N PRO A 180 6.11 -16.04 17.81
CA PRO A 180 5.37 -15.54 16.66
C PRO A 180 6.01 -14.27 16.11
N SER A 181 6.00 -14.13 14.79
CA SER A 181 6.38 -12.87 14.11
C SER A 181 5.42 -11.70 14.41
N ALA A 182 4.31 -11.96 15.10
CA ALA A 182 3.28 -10.99 15.47
C ALA A 182 2.78 -10.15 14.27
N GLY A 183 2.55 -10.83 13.14
CA GLY A 183 2.15 -10.23 11.87
C GLY A 183 3.35 -9.96 10.96
N TRP A 184 4.19 -8.98 11.32
CA TRP A 184 5.41 -8.62 10.61
C TRP A 184 6.50 -8.20 11.61
N PHE A 185 7.51 -9.05 11.79
CA PHE A 185 8.65 -8.74 12.64
C PHE A 185 9.59 -7.79 11.90
N ARG A 186 9.93 -6.66 12.51
CA ARG A 186 10.83 -5.68 11.89
C ARG A 186 12.29 -6.09 12.06
N LEU A 187 12.97 -6.35 10.96
CA LEU A 187 14.41 -6.64 10.92
C LEU A 187 15.24 -5.35 11.09
N GLY A 188 14.83 -4.25 10.46
CA GLY A 188 15.53 -2.97 10.59
C GLY A 188 15.23 -2.02 9.45
N ALA A 189 15.95 -0.90 9.41
CA ALA A 189 15.92 0.06 8.33
C ALA A 189 17.31 0.18 7.70
N PHE A 190 17.39 0.05 6.37
CA PHE A 190 18.66 -0.05 5.65
C PHE A 190 18.66 0.83 4.41
N SER A 191 19.80 1.46 4.11
CA SER A 191 19.95 2.24 2.87
C SER A 191 20.14 1.30 1.68
N MET A 192 19.33 1.50 0.64
CA MET A 192 19.31 0.68 -0.57
C MET A 192 19.10 1.55 -1.83
N ALA A 193 19.59 1.08 -2.98
CA ALA A 193 19.52 1.76 -4.27
C ALA A 193 19.16 0.80 -5.43
N PRO A 194 18.49 1.30 -6.49
CA PRO A 194 18.24 0.53 -7.71
C PRO A 194 19.55 0.03 -8.35
N GLY A 195 19.51 -1.15 -8.97
CA GLY A 195 20.63 -1.71 -9.73
C GLY A 195 21.77 -2.30 -8.89
N GLN A 196 21.63 -2.37 -7.56
CA GLN A 196 22.58 -3.07 -6.68
C GLN A 196 22.01 -4.42 -6.21
N ASN A 197 22.90 -5.32 -5.78
CA ASN A 197 22.53 -6.65 -5.29
C ASN A 197 22.05 -6.63 -3.82
N HIS A 198 21.08 -5.76 -3.52
CA HIS A 198 20.43 -5.76 -2.21
C HIS A 198 19.52 -6.97 -2.07
N HIS A 199 19.58 -7.66 -0.94
CA HIS A 199 18.74 -8.82 -0.67
C HIS A 199 18.69 -9.11 0.82
N VAL A 200 17.77 -9.99 1.21
CA VAL A 200 17.76 -10.63 2.52
C VAL A 200 17.96 -12.12 2.31
N GLU A 201 19.00 -12.68 2.90
CA GLU A 201 19.23 -14.12 2.94
C GLU A 201 18.77 -14.68 4.30
N VAL A 202 18.02 -15.77 4.27
CA VAL A 202 17.64 -16.54 5.46
C VAL A 202 18.42 -17.84 5.44
N SER A 203 19.41 -17.97 6.31
CA SER A 203 20.28 -19.15 6.36
C SER A 203 19.69 -20.21 7.31
N GLY A 204 19.82 -21.48 6.93
CA GLY A 204 19.40 -22.59 7.76
C GLY A 204 20.20 -22.65 9.07
N ALA A 205 19.50 -22.68 10.19
CA ALA A 205 20.10 -22.92 11.49
C ALA A 205 20.53 -24.39 11.64
N LEU A 206 21.58 -24.64 12.41
CA LEU A 206 22.08 -25.99 12.70
C LEU A 206 21.26 -26.69 13.79
N GLU A 207 20.44 -25.92 14.51
CA GLU A 207 19.49 -26.38 15.51
C GLU A 207 18.04 -26.12 15.08
N GLY A 208 17.14 -27.06 15.38
CA GLY A 208 15.72 -26.93 15.08
C GLY A 208 15.41 -26.84 13.58
N VAL A 209 14.16 -26.48 13.26
CA VAL A 209 13.72 -26.27 11.87
C VAL A 209 13.70 -24.78 11.55
N THR A 210 14.37 -24.39 10.47
CA THR A 210 14.28 -23.03 9.91
C THR A 210 13.13 -22.93 8.92
N VAL A 211 12.34 -21.86 8.98
CA VAL A 211 11.29 -21.55 8.01
C VAL A 211 11.54 -20.19 7.37
N ALA A 212 11.51 -20.15 6.05
CA ALA A 212 11.48 -18.92 5.27
C ALA A 212 10.08 -18.80 4.64
N ASP A 213 9.25 -17.89 5.15
CA ASP A 213 7.91 -17.61 4.61
C ASP A 213 7.96 -16.37 3.72
N ALA A 214 7.90 -15.17 4.31
CA ALA A 214 7.87 -13.93 3.55
C ALA A 214 8.76 -12.84 4.14
N VAL A 215 9.33 -12.02 3.25
CA VAL A 215 10.04 -10.78 3.58
C VAL A 215 9.34 -9.63 2.86
N ARG A 216 9.13 -8.51 3.57
CA ARG A 216 8.51 -7.29 3.04
C ARG A 216 9.48 -6.12 3.13
N PHE A 217 9.70 -5.48 2.00
CA PHE A 217 10.50 -4.26 1.87
C PHE A 217 9.57 -3.06 1.76
N VAL A 218 9.75 -2.06 2.62
CA VAL A 218 8.93 -0.85 2.67
C VAL A 218 9.87 0.35 2.60
N SER A 219 9.88 1.06 1.48
CA SER A 219 10.67 2.31 1.38
C SER A 219 10.10 3.34 2.36
N ALA A 220 10.97 3.88 3.23
CA ALA A 220 10.64 4.97 4.13
C ALA A 220 10.23 6.19 3.29
N GLY A 221 8.92 6.44 3.25
CA GLY A 221 8.28 7.35 2.30
C GLY A 221 6.87 6.91 1.89
N VAL A 222 6.53 5.63 2.09
CA VAL A 222 5.13 5.16 2.02
C VAL A 222 4.56 5.21 3.44
N SER A 223 3.91 6.32 3.81
CA SER A 223 3.11 6.33 5.03
C SER A 223 1.99 5.29 4.93
N ALA A 224 1.43 4.88 6.06
CA ALA A 224 0.13 4.19 6.12
C ALA A 224 -0.87 4.86 5.15
N PRO A 225 -1.83 4.12 4.53
CA PRO A 225 -2.70 4.67 3.50
C PRO A 225 -3.37 5.95 4.01
N GLY A 226 -2.87 7.08 3.53
CA GLY A 226 -3.36 8.40 3.88
C GLY A 226 -4.50 8.74 2.95
N ILE A 227 -5.62 9.19 3.50
CA ILE A 227 -6.70 9.77 2.70
C ILE A 227 -6.16 11.05 2.06
N THR A 228 -6.28 11.14 0.74
CA THR A 228 -5.99 12.37 -0.02
C THR A 228 -7.29 12.86 -0.66
N TYR A 229 -7.47 14.17 -0.67
CA TYR A 229 -8.67 14.83 -1.18
C TYR A 229 -8.35 15.42 -2.55
N VAL A 230 -9.08 15.01 -3.58
CA VAL A 230 -8.93 15.51 -4.95
C VAL A 230 -9.79 16.76 -5.14
N HIS A 231 -9.20 17.80 -5.73
CA HIS A 231 -9.86 19.04 -6.09
C HIS A 231 -9.87 19.18 -7.61
N THR A 232 -11.05 19.35 -8.19
CA THR A 232 -11.28 19.34 -9.63
C THR A 232 -11.59 20.74 -10.18
N ASP A 233 -11.53 20.89 -11.50
CA ASP A 233 -12.09 22.05 -12.21
C ASP A 233 -13.59 21.89 -12.49
N HIS A 234 -14.18 22.82 -13.26
CA HIS A 234 -15.61 22.81 -13.58
C HIS A 234 -16.06 21.64 -14.48
N LEU A 235 -15.12 20.89 -15.08
CA LEU A 235 -15.40 19.69 -15.87
C LEU A 235 -15.17 18.41 -15.08
N GLY A 236 -14.64 18.50 -13.85
CA GLY A 236 -14.28 17.32 -13.05
C GLY A 236 -12.83 16.86 -13.26
N SER A 237 -12.00 17.60 -13.99
CA SER A 237 -10.58 17.24 -14.19
C SER A 237 -9.78 17.52 -12.91
N PRO A 238 -8.99 16.56 -12.38
CA PRO A 238 -8.19 16.79 -11.17
C PRO A 238 -7.14 17.88 -11.37
N GLN A 239 -7.21 18.94 -10.56
CA GLN A 239 -6.27 20.06 -10.57
C GLN A 239 -5.30 20.00 -9.39
N LYS A 240 -5.76 19.60 -8.19
CA LYS A 240 -4.93 19.52 -6.98
C LYS A 240 -5.32 18.35 -6.09
N MET A 241 -4.41 17.92 -5.21
CA MET A 241 -4.73 17.05 -4.10
C MET A 241 -4.14 17.59 -2.80
N THR A 242 -4.88 17.42 -1.71
CA THR A 242 -4.42 17.77 -0.36
C THR A 242 -4.44 16.58 0.58
N ASP A 243 -3.53 16.56 1.56
CA ASP A 243 -3.58 15.61 2.67
C ASP A 243 -4.56 16.04 3.78
N ALA A 244 -4.64 15.24 4.85
CA ALA A 244 -5.48 15.52 6.02
C ALA A 244 -5.13 16.84 6.75
N THR A 245 -3.92 17.37 6.55
CA THR A 245 -3.49 18.66 7.11
C THR A 245 -3.77 19.84 6.18
N LYS A 246 -4.40 19.58 5.02
CA LYS A 246 -4.67 20.53 3.94
C LYS A 246 -3.41 21.00 3.21
N ALA A 247 -2.28 20.31 3.39
CA ALA A 247 -1.08 20.57 2.59
C ALA A 247 -1.28 20.06 1.17
N ILE A 248 -0.84 20.82 0.17
CA ILE A 248 -0.89 20.39 -1.23
C ILE A 248 0.15 19.29 -1.43
N VAL A 249 -0.31 18.10 -1.82
CA VAL A 249 0.54 16.93 -2.07
C VAL A 249 0.65 16.59 -3.55
N TRP A 250 -0.23 17.15 -4.39
CA TRP A 250 -0.16 17.05 -5.85
C TRP A 250 -0.81 18.27 -6.47
N ASP A 251 -0.20 18.85 -7.50
CA ASP A 251 -0.66 20.04 -8.19
C ASP A 251 -0.36 19.89 -9.69
N ALA A 252 -1.39 19.94 -10.52
CA ALA A 252 -1.29 19.80 -11.96
C ALA A 252 -1.80 21.06 -12.67
N VAL A 253 -1.08 21.43 -13.72
CA VAL A 253 -1.46 22.50 -14.66
C VAL A 253 -1.55 21.88 -16.04
N TYR A 254 -2.66 22.11 -16.74
CA TYR A 254 -2.92 21.58 -18.06
C TYR A 254 -3.06 22.68 -19.11
N THR A 255 -2.77 22.35 -20.36
CA THR A 255 -3.22 23.12 -21.52
C THR A 255 -4.71 22.85 -21.78
N PRO A 256 -5.39 23.65 -22.63
CA PRO A 256 -6.84 23.50 -22.86
C PRO A 256 -7.28 22.11 -23.35
N PHE A 257 -6.41 21.37 -24.03
CA PHE A 257 -6.69 20.00 -24.50
C PHE A 257 -6.17 18.92 -23.55
N GLY A 258 -5.87 19.26 -22.30
CA GLY A 258 -5.51 18.29 -21.25
C GLY A 258 -4.06 17.82 -21.29
N GLN A 259 -3.19 18.46 -22.09
CA GLN A 259 -1.76 18.19 -22.03
C GLN A 259 -1.22 18.71 -20.71
N VAL A 260 -0.49 17.86 -19.99
CA VAL A 260 0.20 18.26 -18.77
C VAL A 260 1.26 19.30 -19.12
N HIS A 261 1.11 20.52 -18.57
CA HIS A 261 2.14 21.54 -18.60
C HIS A 261 3.13 21.35 -17.45
N SER A 262 2.63 21.06 -16.25
CA SER A 262 3.46 20.74 -15.08
C SER A 262 2.68 19.91 -14.07
N ILE A 263 3.35 18.97 -13.42
CA ILE A 263 2.88 18.31 -12.20
C ILE A 263 3.96 18.49 -11.13
N THR A 264 3.55 18.89 -9.93
CA THR A 264 4.44 19.03 -8.76
C THR A 264 3.80 18.39 -7.54
N GLY A 265 4.61 18.08 -6.51
CA GLY A 265 4.15 17.46 -5.27
C GLY A 265 4.77 16.10 -5.00
N THR A 266 4.34 15.47 -3.91
CA THR A 266 4.85 14.20 -3.40
C THR A 266 3.94 13.01 -3.70
N ALA A 267 2.66 13.25 -4.00
CA ALA A 267 1.69 12.23 -4.41
C ALA A 267 1.66 12.07 -5.94
N THR A 268 1.07 10.97 -6.41
CA THR A 268 0.90 10.68 -7.85
C THR A 268 -0.58 10.49 -8.15
N ASN A 269 -1.05 11.10 -9.25
CA ASN A 269 -2.39 10.92 -9.78
C ASN A 269 -2.35 10.85 -11.33
N ASN A 270 -2.89 9.76 -11.87
CA ASN A 270 -2.90 9.48 -13.30
C ASN A 270 -4.26 9.76 -13.96
N GLN A 271 -5.27 10.20 -13.19
CA GLN A 271 -6.54 10.65 -13.76
C GLN A 271 -6.35 11.95 -14.56
N ARG A 272 -7.09 12.11 -15.66
CA ARG A 272 -7.02 13.28 -16.56
C ARG A 272 -8.43 13.88 -16.75
N PHE A 273 -8.82 14.25 -17.97
CA PHE A 273 -10.22 14.58 -18.22
C PHE A 273 -11.15 13.42 -17.79
N PRO A 274 -12.44 13.68 -17.52
CA PRO A 274 -13.37 12.61 -17.14
C PRO A 274 -13.31 11.43 -18.11
N GLY A 275 -13.20 10.22 -17.56
CA GLY A 275 -13.04 8.97 -18.33
C GLY A 275 -11.59 8.61 -18.67
N GLN A 276 -10.63 9.52 -18.49
CA GLN A 276 -9.27 9.36 -18.98
C GLN A 276 -8.25 8.97 -17.89
N TYR A 277 -7.43 7.97 -18.19
CA TYR A 277 -6.27 7.55 -17.39
C TYR A 277 -4.99 7.72 -18.20
N ALA A 278 -4.00 8.43 -17.66
CA ALA A 278 -2.70 8.61 -18.30
C ALA A 278 -1.88 7.31 -18.28
N ASP A 279 -1.65 6.77 -19.46
CA ASP A 279 -0.81 5.60 -19.66
C ASP A 279 0.64 6.04 -19.97
N GLN A 280 1.54 5.73 -19.04
CA GLN A 280 2.95 6.09 -19.16
C GLN A 280 3.69 5.27 -20.22
N GLU A 281 3.23 4.06 -20.55
CA GLU A 281 3.89 3.20 -21.54
C GLU A 281 3.75 3.76 -22.95
N THR A 282 2.56 4.28 -23.27
CA THR A 282 2.25 4.84 -24.59
C THR A 282 2.42 6.35 -24.66
N GLY A 283 2.31 7.06 -23.54
CA GLY A 283 2.24 8.52 -23.48
C GLY A 283 0.87 9.09 -23.85
N TYR A 284 -0.13 8.23 -24.07
CA TYR A 284 -1.52 8.63 -24.33
C TYR A 284 -2.38 8.53 -23.08
N ASN A 285 -3.56 9.12 -23.14
CA ASN A 285 -4.59 8.95 -22.14
C ASN A 285 -5.57 7.87 -22.60
N TYR A 286 -5.61 6.73 -21.93
CA TYR A 286 -6.63 5.70 -22.15
C TYR A 286 -8.01 6.26 -21.80
N ASN A 287 -8.92 6.33 -22.78
CA ASN A 287 -10.30 6.78 -22.63
C ASN A 287 -11.26 5.69 -23.12
N TYR A 288 -11.18 4.54 -22.46
CA TYR A 288 -12.09 3.42 -22.60
C TYR A 288 -12.16 2.80 -24.01
N PHE A 289 -12.98 3.34 -24.92
CA PHE A 289 -13.09 2.87 -26.31
C PHE A 289 -11.97 3.38 -27.21
N ARG A 290 -11.25 4.43 -26.80
CA ARG A 290 -10.17 5.05 -27.57
C ARG A 290 -9.03 5.54 -26.68
N ASP A 291 -7.86 5.71 -27.27
CA ASP A 291 -6.73 6.41 -26.66
C ASP A 291 -6.69 7.85 -27.17
N TYR A 292 -6.57 8.79 -26.24
CA TYR A 292 -6.55 10.22 -26.48
C TYR A 292 -5.11 10.75 -26.42
N ASP A 293 -4.68 11.43 -27.46
CA ASP A 293 -3.42 12.16 -27.49
C ASP A 293 -3.66 13.62 -27.09
N PRO A 294 -3.28 14.03 -25.87
CA PRO A 294 -3.49 15.39 -25.41
C PRO A 294 -2.57 16.41 -26.09
N THR A 295 -1.48 15.98 -26.75
CA THR A 295 -0.55 16.88 -27.44
C THR A 295 -1.14 17.41 -28.75
N THR A 296 -1.99 16.60 -29.40
CA THR A 296 -2.70 16.97 -30.63
C THR A 296 -4.17 17.31 -30.40
N GLY A 297 -4.72 16.97 -29.22
CA GLY A 297 -6.11 17.24 -28.86
C GLY A 297 -7.12 16.30 -29.54
N ARG A 298 -6.70 15.06 -29.83
CA ARG A 298 -7.45 14.13 -30.69
C ARG A 298 -7.33 12.69 -30.20
N TYR A 299 -8.27 11.85 -30.62
CA TYR A 299 -8.12 10.41 -30.50
C TYR A 299 -7.15 9.87 -31.54
N VAL A 300 -6.40 8.83 -31.20
CA VAL A 300 -5.49 8.16 -32.14
C VAL A 300 -6.19 7.08 -32.97
N GLN A 301 -7.39 6.64 -32.54
CA GLN A 301 -8.28 5.76 -33.29
C GLN A 301 -9.49 6.53 -33.84
N SER A 302 -9.98 6.09 -35.00
CA SER A 302 -11.28 6.52 -35.51
C SER A 302 -12.38 6.07 -34.56
N ASP A 303 -13.41 6.89 -34.43
CA ASP A 303 -14.60 6.61 -33.62
C ASP A 303 -15.23 5.25 -33.98
N PRO A 304 -15.40 4.32 -33.02
CA PRO A 304 -16.09 3.06 -33.24
C PRO A 304 -17.55 3.23 -33.67
N ILE A 305 -18.17 4.36 -33.31
CA ILE A 305 -19.52 4.72 -33.76
C ILE A 305 -19.48 5.54 -35.06
N GLY A 306 -18.35 5.60 -35.77
CA GLY A 306 -18.24 6.26 -37.07
C GLY A 306 -18.55 7.75 -37.03
N LEU A 307 -19.28 8.26 -38.04
CA LEU A 307 -19.63 9.68 -38.14
C LEU A 307 -20.71 10.13 -37.13
N TRP A 308 -21.24 9.20 -36.34
CA TRP A 308 -22.28 9.48 -35.35
C TRP A 308 -21.74 10.26 -34.13
N GLY A 309 -20.44 10.15 -33.81
CA GLY A 309 -19.75 10.99 -32.82
C GLY A 309 -19.34 12.38 -33.34
N GLY A 310 -19.55 12.63 -34.63
CA GLY A 310 -19.21 13.87 -35.32
C GLY A 310 -18.55 13.63 -36.68
N LEU A 311 -18.54 14.65 -37.55
CA LEU A 311 -17.96 14.57 -38.89
C LEU A 311 -16.45 14.24 -38.88
N ASN A 312 -15.77 14.57 -37.80
CA ASN A 312 -14.38 14.21 -37.58
C ASN A 312 -14.31 13.08 -36.54
N SER A 313 -14.16 11.84 -37.00
CA SER A 313 -14.14 10.65 -36.14
C SER A 313 -12.91 10.55 -35.22
N TYR A 314 -11.97 11.48 -35.32
CA TYR A 314 -10.80 11.58 -34.42
C TYR A 314 -10.89 12.78 -33.47
N GLY A 315 -11.94 13.60 -33.57
CA GLY A 315 -12.08 14.79 -32.76
C GLY A 315 -12.43 14.47 -31.31
N TYR A 316 -11.81 15.16 -30.36
CA TYR A 316 -12.28 15.20 -28.98
C TYR A 316 -13.32 16.32 -28.84
N VAL A 317 -14.51 15.97 -28.35
CA VAL A 317 -15.57 16.89 -27.90
C VAL A 317 -15.85 18.11 -28.80
N LEU A 318 -15.95 17.88 -30.11
CA LEU A 318 -16.15 18.92 -31.13
C LEU A 318 -15.13 20.08 -31.04
N GLN A 319 -13.91 19.78 -30.59
CA GLN A 319 -12.82 20.74 -30.40
C GLN A 319 -13.11 21.84 -29.35
N ASN A 320 -14.03 21.59 -28.42
CA ASN A 320 -14.32 22.50 -27.31
C ASN A 320 -14.20 21.80 -25.94
N PRO A 321 -12.97 21.41 -25.54
CA PRO A 321 -12.69 20.74 -24.27
C PRO A 321 -12.87 21.65 -23.05
N PHE A 322 -13.14 22.94 -23.25
CA PHE A 322 -13.50 23.85 -22.17
C PHE A 322 -14.95 23.67 -21.72
N LYS A 323 -15.85 23.24 -22.63
CA LYS A 323 -17.28 23.14 -22.38
C LYS A 323 -17.77 21.71 -22.21
N TRP A 324 -17.11 20.76 -22.86
CA TRP A 324 -17.65 19.41 -23.05
C TRP A 324 -16.66 18.34 -22.65
N ILE A 325 -17.19 17.20 -22.26
CA ILE A 325 -16.45 15.99 -21.90
C ILE A 325 -16.92 14.80 -22.74
N ASP A 326 -16.06 13.80 -22.86
CA ASP A 326 -16.36 12.50 -23.49
C ASP A 326 -15.87 11.39 -22.55
N PRO A 327 -16.70 10.97 -21.58
CA PRO A 327 -16.30 10.03 -20.53
C PRO A 327 -16.00 8.61 -21.00
N PHE A 328 -16.40 8.27 -22.22
CA PHE A 328 -16.29 6.91 -22.76
C PHE A 328 -15.37 6.83 -23.99
N GLY A 329 -14.98 7.96 -24.55
CA GLY A 329 -14.28 7.95 -25.83
C GLY A 329 -15.20 7.58 -26.99
N LEU A 330 -16.46 8.05 -27.00
CA LEU A 330 -17.43 7.80 -28.08
C LEU A 330 -18.11 9.07 -28.60
N ALA A 331 -18.60 9.93 -27.72
CA ALA A 331 -19.33 11.14 -28.12
C ALA A 331 -19.34 12.17 -26.99
N ILE A 332 -19.66 13.42 -27.32
CA ILE A 332 -20.02 14.43 -26.32
C ILE A 332 -21.21 13.94 -25.50
N GLY A 333 -21.12 14.04 -24.17
CA GLY A 333 -22.32 13.95 -23.34
C GLY A 333 -22.08 14.06 -21.84
N ASP A 334 -22.96 14.83 -21.20
CA ASP A 334 -23.23 14.86 -19.75
C ASP A 334 -23.99 13.58 -19.35
N TYR A 335 -23.36 12.43 -19.50
CA TYR A 335 -23.99 11.16 -19.14
C TYR A 335 -24.04 11.01 -17.62
N PRO A 336 -25.16 10.52 -17.04
CA PRO A 336 -25.15 10.09 -15.66
C PRO A 336 -24.13 8.95 -15.49
N PRO A 337 -23.54 8.77 -14.29
CA PRO A 337 -22.63 7.66 -14.02
C PRO A 337 -23.28 6.33 -14.41
N PRO A 338 -22.47 5.29 -14.71
CA PRO A 338 -23.00 4.02 -15.20
C PRO A 338 -24.11 3.44 -14.31
N PRO A 339 -25.12 2.75 -14.88
CA PRO A 339 -26.16 2.11 -14.08
C PRO A 339 -25.59 1.13 -13.03
N PRO A 340 -26.27 0.93 -11.89
CA PRO A 340 -25.87 -0.03 -10.88
C PRO A 340 -25.67 -1.43 -11.48
N GLY A 341 -24.49 -2.01 -11.26
CA GLY A 341 -24.14 -3.33 -11.79
C GLY A 341 -23.77 -3.34 -13.28
N TYR A 342 -23.56 -2.17 -13.89
CA TYR A 342 -23.04 -2.07 -15.26
C TYR A 342 -21.72 -2.83 -15.40
N ASN A 343 -21.69 -3.77 -16.35
CA ASN A 343 -20.48 -4.48 -16.72
C ASN A 343 -20.36 -4.49 -18.26
N PRO A 344 -19.31 -3.86 -18.81
CA PRO A 344 -19.12 -3.72 -20.25
C PRO A 344 -18.88 -5.03 -21.00
N GLY A 345 -18.43 -6.09 -20.31
CA GLY A 345 -18.19 -7.39 -20.91
C GLY A 345 -19.45 -8.26 -21.03
N THR A 346 -20.54 -7.88 -20.35
CA THR A 346 -21.77 -8.68 -20.33
C THR A 346 -23.01 -7.89 -20.74
N TRP A 347 -22.97 -6.56 -20.70
CA TRP A 347 -24.06 -5.69 -21.14
C TRP A 347 -23.91 -5.36 -22.62
N GLN A 348 -25.04 -5.27 -23.32
CA GLN A 348 -25.08 -4.90 -24.74
C GLN A 348 -25.33 -3.40 -24.88
N THR A 349 -24.70 -2.76 -25.86
CA THR A 349 -24.91 -1.35 -26.19
C THR A 349 -25.66 -1.24 -27.52
N GLY A 350 -26.66 -0.38 -27.60
CA GLY A 350 -27.42 -0.15 -28.83
C GLY A 350 -28.05 1.24 -28.87
N GLN A 351 -28.79 1.52 -29.95
CA GLN A 351 -29.55 2.75 -30.14
C GLN A 351 -30.95 2.39 -30.64
N TRP A 352 -31.97 3.07 -30.12
CA TRP A 352 -33.35 2.95 -30.59
C TRP A 352 -33.54 3.72 -31.90
N ASP A 353 -34.63 3.43 -32.62
CA ASP A 353 -34.96 4.09 -33.91
C ASP A 353 -35.15 5.61 -33.79
N ASP A 354 -35.40 6.11 -32.58
CA ASP A 354 -35.53 7.54 -32.26
C ASP A 354 -34.18 8.23 -31.95
N GLY A 355 -33.08 7.49 -32.03
CA GLY A 355 -31.72 7.98 -31.78
C GLY A 355 -31.28 7.95 -30.32
N ASN A 356 -32.09 7.43 -29.40
CA ASN A 356 -31.69 7.34 -27.99
C ASN A 356 -30.80 6.12 -27.72
N TRP A 357 -29.70 6.34 -27.00
CA TRP A 357 -28.79 5.28 -26.58
C TRP A 357 -29.42 4.37 -25.52
N VAL A 358 -29.17 3.07 -25.64
CA VAL A 358 -29.63 2.05 -24.69
C VAL A 358 -28.50 1.11 -24.28
N LEU A 359 -28.43 0.85 -22.99
CA LEU A 359 -27.66 -0.27 -22.44
C LEU A 359 -28.64 -1.38 -22.08
N THR A 360 -28.35 -2.61 -22.48
CA THR A 360 -29.15 -3.78 -22.14
C THR A 360 -28.36 -4.69 -21.21
N ASP A 361 -28.90 -4.92 -20.02
CA ASP A 361 -28.25 -5.79 -19.02
C ASP A 361 -28.42 -7.29 -19.34
N PRO A 362 -27.69 -8.20 -18.66
CA PRO A 362 -27.82 -9.64 -18.90
C PRO A 362 -29.21 -10.22 -18.58
N ALA A 363 -30.05 -9.51 -17.83
CA ALA A 363 -31.42 -9.88 -17.57
C ALA A 363 -32.38 -9.36 -18.66
N GLY A 364 -31.88 -8.61 -19.65
CA GLY A 364 -32.62 -8.04 -20.77
C GLY A 364 -33.26 -6.69 -20.46
N ASN A 365 -32.98 -6.07 -19.30
CA ASN A 365 -33.53 -4.75 -19.00
C ASN A 365 -32.80 -3.69 -19.84
N SER A 366 -33.58 -2.75 -20.36
CA SER A 366 -33.09 -1.62 -21.15
C SER A 366 -32.92 -0.39 -20.28
N TRP A 367 -31.79 0.29 -20.42
CA TRP A 367 -31.42 1.49 -19.70
C TRP A 367 -31.18 2.61 -20.70
N THR A 368 -32.07 3.60 -20.72
CA THR A 368 -32.02 4.73 -21.66
C THR A 368 -31.64 6.00 -20.92
N ILE A 369 -30.85 6.85 -21.55
CA ILE A 369 -30.41 8.11 -20.94
C ILE A 369 -31.55 9.11 -20.98
N HIS A 370 -31.80 9.75 -19.84
CA HIS A 370 -32.65 10.90 -19.70
C HIS A 370 -31.77 12.15 -19.48
N PRO A 371 -31.66 13.05 -20.47
CA PRO A 371 -30.93 14.30 -20.32
C PRO A 371 -31.52 15.16 -19.19
N GLU A 372 -30.71 16.07 -18.64
CA GLU A 372 -31.22 17.04 -17.66
C GLU A 372 -32.28 17.96 -18.28
N ASP A 373 -33.41 18.13 -17.59
CA ASP A 373 -34.51 19.00 -18.02
C ASP A 373 -35.03 19.87 -16.86
N ALA A 374 -36.09 20.65 -17.09
CA ALA A 374 -36.66 21.53 -16.07
C ALA A 374 -37.25 20.79 -14.84
N GLY A 375 -37.55 19.49 -14.97
CA GLY A 375 -38.15 18.65 -13.95
C GLY A 375 -37.23 17.59 -13.35
N HIS A 376 -36.14 17.25 -14.02
CA HIS A 376 -35.27 16.13 -13.68
C HIS A 376 -33.79 16.50 -13.82
N TRP A 377 -32.99 16.03 -12.86
CA TRP A 377 -31.56 15.83 -13.03
C TRP A 377 -31.33 14.72 -14.07
N ARG A 378 -30.15 14.69 -14.69
CA ARG A 378 -29.78 13.59 -15.60
C ARG A 378 -29.91 12.25 -14.88
N HIS A 379 -30.46 11.25 -15.55
CA HIS A 379 -30.66 9.92 -14.97
C HIS A 379 -30.83 8.86 -16.06
N TRP A 380 -30.80 7.60 -15.67
CA TRP A 380 -31.18 6.47 -16.51
C TRP A 380 -32.65 6.12 -16.29
N ASP A 381 -33.43 6.00 -17.36
CA ASP A 381 -34.75 5.36 -17.34
C ASP A 381 -34.57 3.84 -17.52
N LYS A 382 -35.03 3.05 -16.55
CA LYS A 382 -34.98 1.57 -16.60
C LYS A 382 -36.30 1.00 -17.12
N GLN A 383 -36.22 0.09 -18.09
CA GLN A 383 -37.35 -0.67 -18.62
C GLN A 383 -37.07 -2.17 -18.52
N ASP A 384 -38.10 -2.94 -18.18
CA ASP A 384 -38.04 -4.41 -18.21
C ASP A 384 -37.91 -4.92 -19.67
N PRO A 385 -37.63 -6.21 -19.89
CA PRO A 385 -37.51 -6.77 -21.24
C PRO A 385 -38.78 -6.65 -22.09
N ASN A 386 -39.92 -6.32 -21.48
CA ASN A 386 -41.21 -6.12 -22.16
C ASN A 386 -41.49 -4.62 -22.45
N GLY A 387 -40.53 -3.72 -22.19
CA GLY A 387 -40.65 -2.28 -22.39
C GLY A 387 -41.45 -1.56 -21.30
N LYS A 388 -41.75 -2.21 -20.17
CA LYS A 388 -42.43 -1.57 -19.04
C LYS A 388 -41.42 -0.80 -18.19
N LYS A 389 -41.70 0.48 -17.93
CA LYS A 389 -40.87 1.32 -17.06
C LYS A 389 -40.83 0.75 -15.64
N GLU A 390 -39.63 0.42 -15.15
CA GLU A 390 -39.39 -0.12 -13.80
C GLU A 390 -38.87 0.93 -12.82
N GLY A 391 -38.27 2.02 -13.30
CA GLY A 391 -37.72 3.03 -12.42
C GLY A 391 -36.75 3.98 -13.10
N ARG A 392 -36.07 4.75 -12.27
CA ARG A 392 -35.06 5.73 -12.67
C ARG A 392 -33.86 5.60 -11.76
N GLU A 393 -32.68 5.87 -12.32
CA GLU A 393 -31.45 5.81 -11.56
C GLU A 393 -30.56 7.04 -11.81
N PRO A 394 -30.25 7.83 -10.77
CA PRO A 394 -30.63 7.64 -9.37
C PRO A 394 -32.13 7.86 -9.12
N SER A 395 -32.70 7.10 -8.18
CA SER A 395 -34.16 7.11 -7.90
C SER A 395 -34.71 8.45 -7.38
N ASN A 396 -33.84 9.34 -6.92
CA ASN A 396 -34.15 10.70 -6.45
C ASN A 396 -33.88 11.80 -7.48
N SER A 397 -33.86 11.46 -8.78
CA SER A 397 -33.51 12.38 -9.87
C SER A 397 -34.49 13.55 -10.11
N LYS A 398 -35.61 13.68 -9.39
CA LYS A 398 -36.53 14.82 -9.64
C LYS A 398 -36.02 16.11 -9.00
N LYS A 399 -36.13 17.21 -9.75
CA LYS A 399 -35.86 18.55 -9.22
C LYS A 399 -37.00 19.02 -8.32
N ARG A 400 -36.64 19.79 -7.30
CA ARG A 400 -37.61 20.48 -6.47
C ARG A 400 -38.21 21.65 -7.26
N LYS A 401 -39.53 21.83 -7.20
CA LYS A 401 -40.16 22.99 -7.85
C LYS A 401 -39.76 24.28 -7.12
N PRO A 402 -39.51 25.40 -7.83
CA PRO A 402 -39.05 26.66 -7.22
C PRO A 402 -39.89 27.16 -6.03
N ASN A 403 -41.21 26.90 -6.04
CA ASN A 403 -42.16 27.36 -5.02
C ASN A 403 -42.79 26.22 -4.19
N GLN A 404 -42.11 25.08 -4.07
CA GLN A 404 -42.65 23.93 -3.34
C GLN A 404 -42.71 24.19 -1.82
N LYS A 405 -43.90 24.40 -1.26
CA LYS A 405 -44.09 24.63 0.19
C LYS A 405 -43.92 23.37 1.06
N LYS A 406 -44.06 22.17 0.47
CA LYS A 406 -43.93 20.88 1.17
C LYS A 406 -42.45 20.45 1.20
N LYS A 407 -42.08 19.67 2.23
CA LYS A 407 -40.75 19.06 2.37
C LYS A 407 -40.39 18.24 1.12
N THR A 408 -39.09 18.15 0.83
CA THR A 408 -38.53 17.37 -0.28
C THR A 408 -38.96 15.91 -0.17
N GLN A 409 -39.47 15.35 -1.27
CA GLN A 409 -39.92 13.97 -1.33
C GLN A 409 -38.74 13.04 -1.59
N LYS A 410 -38.89 11.74 -1.29
CA LYS A 410 -37.80 10.75 -1.41
C LYS A 410 -37.26 10.63 -2.85
N ASP A 411 -38.10 10.91 -3.84
CA ASP A 411 -37.76 10.91 -5.26
C ASP A 411 -37.22 12.26 -5.77
N GLN A 412 -37.03 13.25 -4.89
CA GLN A 412 -36.53 14.58 -5.21
C GLN A 412 -35.17 14.86 -4.55
N CYS A 413 -34.31 15.59 -5.26
CA CYS A 413 -33.02 16.06 -4.75
C CYS A 413 -32.84 17.56 -5.02
N GLU A 414 -32.23 18.27 -4.05
CA GLU A 414 -31.95 19.72 -4.16
C GLU A 414 -30.72 20.02 -5.02
N THR A 415 -29.79 19.07 -5.06
CA THR A 415 -28.59 19.07 -5.90
C THR A 415 -28.59 17.83 -6.77
N ASP A 416 -27.74 17.80 -7.79
CA ASP A 416 -27.65 16.65 -8.67
C ASP A 416 -27.23 15.39 -7.87
N PRO A 417 -28.07 14.35 -7.80
CA PRO A 417 -27.77 13.13 -7.07
C PRO A 417 -26.66 12.28 -7.72
N SER A 418 -26.19 12.63 -8.91
CA SER A 418 -25.04 12.01 -9.57
C SER A 418 -23.71 12.71 -9.27
N GLU A 419 -23.70 13.73 -8.40
CA GLU A 419 -22.52 14.47 -7.90
C GLU A 419 -21.62 15.16 -8.94
N ASP A 420 -21.89 15.03 -10.25
CA ASP A 420 -20.96 15.42 -11.32
C ASP A 420 -21.40 16.57 -12.27
N ALA A 421 -22.30 17.48 -11.87
CA ALA A 421 -22.58 18.66 -12.74
C ALA A 421 -22.66 20.02 -12.04
N PRO A 422 -22.15 21.08 -12.70
CA PRO A 422 -22.49 22.43 -12.31
C PRO A 422 -24.00 22.68 -12.52
N PRO A 423 -24.63 23.52 -11.67
CA PRO A 423 -26.06 23.80 -11.78
C PRO A 423 -26.41 24.41 -13.15
N TRP A 424 -27.53 23.96 -13.73
CA TRP A 424 -28.10 24.49 -14.97
C TRP A 424 -28.35 26.01 -14.88
N GLU A 425 -27.65 26.80 -15.69
CA GLU A 425 -27.97 28.22 -15.92
C GLU A 425 -28.82 28.40 -17.18
N PRO A 426 -30.03 29.01 -17.09
CA PRO A 426 -30.91 29.23 -18.24
C PRO A 426 -30.39 30.27 -19.26
N SER A 427 -29.19 30.82 -19.09
CA SER A 427 -28.75 32.03 -19.81
C SER A 427 -27.85 31.78 -21.03
N MET A 428 -27.98 30.64 -21.71
CA MET A 428 -27.50 30.53 -23.09
C MET A 428 -28.55 29.83 -23.93
N GLY A 429 -29.34 30.64 -24.64
CA GLY A 429 -30.41 30.15 -25.51
C GLY A 429 -29.92 29.05 -26.45
N PHE A 430 -30.72 27.98 -26.52
CA PHE A 430 -30.68 27.03 -27.61
C PHE A 430 -30.79 27.79 -28.93
N GLN A 431 -29.70 27.91 -29.68
CA GLN A 431 -29.82 27.96 -31.14
C GLN A 431 -29.77 26.51 -31.62
N GLU A 432 -30.96 25.94 -31.85
CA GLU A 432 -31.11 24.73 -32.63
C GLU A 432 -30.44 24.95 -34.00
N PHE A 433 -29.26 24.37 -34.24
CA PHE A 433 -28.81 24.14 -35.60
C PHE A 433 -29.48 22.87 -36.11
N ARG A 434 -30.70 23.01 -36.66
CA ARG A 434 -31.31 21.97 -37.48
C ARG A 434 -30.57 21.89 -38.80
N PHE A 435 -29.76 20.86 -39.01
CA PHE A 435 -29.37 20.48 -40.37
C PHE A 435 -30.55 19.79 -41.02
N ASN A 436 -31.08 20.39 -42.10
CA ASN A 436 -32.08 19.74 -42.95
C ASN A 436 -31.34 18.68 -43.79
N ILE A 437 -31.33 17.44 -43.33
CA ILE A 437 -30.77 16.31 -44.09
C ILE A 437 -31.83 15.91 -45.14
N PRO A 438 -31.58 16.06 -46.45
CA PRO A 438 -32.47 15.51 -47.46
C PRO A 438 -32.45 13.96 -47.39
N PRO A 439 -33.57 13.28 -47.65
CA PRO A 439 -33.60 11.82 -47.63
C PRO A 439 -32.63 11.27 -48.69
N LEU A 440 -31.67 10.46 -48.25
CA LEU A 440 -30.76 9.74 -49.15
C LEU A 440 -31.57 8.72 -49.96
N SER A 441 -31.48 8.81 -51.29
CA SER A 441 -31.97 7.76 -52.19
C SER A 441 -31.22 6.44 -51.92
N PRO A 442 -31.89 5.27 -52.04
CA PRO A 442 -31.23 3.99 -51.89
C PRO A 442 -30.37 3.73 -53.13
N ALA A 443 -29.04 3.74 -52.96
CA ALA A 443 -28.11 3.22 -53.96
C ALA A 443 -27.73 1.77 -53.62
N PRO A 444 -27.55 0.91 -54.64
CA PRO A 444 -27.57 -0.53 -54.51
C PRO A 444 -26.18 -1.14 -54.32
N GLY A 445 -26.12 -2.31 -53.69
CA GLY A 445 -24.98 -3.23 -53.78
C GLY A 445 -24.13 -3.27 -52.52
N GLY A 446 -24.24 -4.36 -51.79
CA GLY A 446 -23.33 -4.68 -50.70
C GLY A 446 -21.90 -4.93 -51.21
N ILE A 447 -20.93 -4.58 -50.37
CA ILE A 447 -19.55 -5.04 -50.50
C ILE A 447 -19.20 -5.78 -49.20
N PRO A 448 -18.91 -7.09 -49.26
CA PRO A 448 -18.54 -7.90 -48.11
C PRO A 448 -17.04 -7.80 -47.83
N GLY A 449 -16.67 -7.85 -46.54
CA GLY A 449 -15.34 -8.26 -46.10
C GLY A 449 -14.55 -7.25 -45.30
N LEU A 450 -14.75 -7.22 -43.98
CA LEU A 450 -13.69 -6.99 -43.00
C LEU A 450 -13.86 -8.00 -41.87
N ALA A 451 -13.16 -9.13 -42.00
CA ALA A 451 -12.97 -10.08 -40.92
C ALA A 451 -11.77 -9.66 -40.07
N GLY A 452 -12.01 -9.50 -38.76
CA GLY A 452 -11.09 -9.88 -37.70
C GLY A 452 -9.94 -8.94 -37.36
N PHE A 453 -10.11 -8.19 -36.27
CA PHE A 453 -9.14 -8.19 -35.17
C PHE A 453 -9.95 -8.24 -33.84
N PRO A 454 -9.64 -9.14 -32.91
CA PRO A 454 -10.24 -9.09 -31.58
C PRO A 454 -9.59 -7.95 -30.78
N PRO A 455 -10.34 -7.10 -30.06
CA PRO A 455 -9.74 -6.34 -28.98
C PRO A 455 -9.45 -7.30 -27.83
N ILE A 456 -8.24 -7.86 -27.79
CA ILE A 456 -7.66 -8.39 -26.56
C ILE A 456 -7.17 -7.19 -25.76
N ARG A 457 -7.94 -6.81 -24.75
CA ARG A 457 -7.49 -6.46 -23.40
C ARG A 457 -8.73 -6.32 -22.53
N VAL A 458 -8.76 -7.10 -21.46
CA VAL A 458 -9.82 -7.07 -20.44
C VAL A 458 -9.78 -5.68 -19.79
N PRO A 459 -10.90 -4.93 -19.71
CA PRO A 459 -10.92 -3.64 -19.04
C PRO A 459 -10.55 -3.83 -17.57
N TRP A 460 -9.56 -3.08 -17.09
CA TRP A 460 -9.27 -3.00 -15.67
C TRP A 460 -10.44 -2.28 -14.98
N PRO A 461 -11.04 -2.82 -13.91
CA PRO A 461 -12.07 -2.12 -13.17
C PRO A 461 -11.44 -0.89 -12.50
N ILE A 462 -11.84 0.29 -12.95
CA ILE A 462 -11.56 1.56 -12.26
C ILE A 462 -12.56 1.65 -11.11
N PHE A 463 -12.08 1.42 -9.89
CA PHE A 463 -12.83 1.78 -8.69
C PHE A 463 -12.61 3.28 -8.44
N ILE A 464 -13.67 4.05 -8.63
CA ILE A 464 -13.78 5.41 -8.10
C ILE A 464 -13.99 5.23 -6.58
N PRO A 465 -13.11 5.76 -5.71
CA PRO A 465 -13.23 5.60 -4.26
C PRO A 465 -14.47 6.29 -3.67
#